data_AF-A0A8C5IJ58-F1
#
_entry.id   AF-A0A8C5IJ58-F1
#
_cell.length_a   1.000
_cell.length_b   1.000
_cell.length_c   1.000
_cell.angle_alpha   90.00
_cell.angle_beta   90.00
_cell.angle_gamma   90.00
#
_symmetry.space_group_name_H-M   'P 1'
#
loop_
_entity.id
_entity.type
_entity.pdbx_description
1 polymer ?
#
loop_
_entity_poly.entity_id
_entity_poly.type
_entity_poly.pdbx_seq_one_letter_code
_entity_poly.pdbx_strand_id
1 'polypeptide(L)'
;MAASPRPTAPIGWRRCRSDLIGGERGRGRCVAEVAAGGMWRAGMAAGDGLGPALRAVTEQVQQAAARRPQGLPAVQPRLVAVSKTKPAEMVMEAYSHGQRSFGENYVQELLEKASDSRILSSCPDIKWHFIGHLQKNNVNKLIAVPNLFMLETVDSVKLADRVNSSWQKKGSPQRLKVMVQVNTSGEDSKHGLAPGDTTAAVEHVITKCPSLEFVGLMTIGSIGHDLSKGPNPDFQVLLSLRQEVCEKLNLPLDKVELSMGMSTDFQHAIEVGSTNVRIGSTIFGERDYSNKTTGGKAPAGGGGQAEAVTVQGH
;
A
#
# COMPACT_ATOMS: atom_id res chain seq x y z
N MET A 1 50.89 37.53 4.39
CA MET A 1 51.79 36.66 3.60
C MET A 1 51.72 35.27 4.20
N ALA A 2 51.41 34.15 3.55
CA ALA A 2 50.99 33.76 2.20
C ALA A 2 50.17 32.45 2.37
N ALA A 3 48.96 32.38 1.83
CA ALA A 3 48.56 31.59 0.65
C ALA A 3 48.28 30.08 0.90
N SER A 4 47.00 29.72 0.75
CA SER A 4 46.43 28.36 0.73
C SER A 4 46.83 27.54 -0.51
N PRO A 5 46.82 26.19 -0.44
CA PRO A 5 46.87 25.34 -1.63
C PRO A 5 45.46 24.98 -2.16
N ARG A 6 45.30 25.04 -3.48
CA ARG A 6 44.12 24.56 -4.22
C ARG A 6 44.25 23.04 -4.49
N PRO A 7 43.15 22.28 -4.52
CA PRO A 7 43.17 20.92 -5.04
C PRO A 7 43.01 20.88 -6.57
N THR A 8 43.79 20.00 -7.18
CA THR A 8 43.84 19.62 -8.59
C THR A 8 42.67 18.70 -8.98
N ALA A 9 42.04 18.95 -10.12
CA ALA A 9 41.06 18.05 -10.75
C ALA A 9 41.74 17.02 -11.66
N PRO A 10 41.23 15.77 -11.75
CA PRO A 10 41.61 14.86 -12.83
C PRO A 10 40.46 14.58 -13.83
N ILE A 11 40.82 14.60 -15.12
CA ILE A 11 40.55 13.56 -16.16
C ILE A 11 39.06 13.26 -16.42
N GLY A 12 38.45 13.45 -17.58
CA GLY A 12 38.95 13.43 -18.96
C GLY A 12 37.90 12.66 -19.80
N TRP A 13 36.96 13.39 -20.41
CA TRP A 13 35.92 12.83 -21.29
C TRP A 13 36.54 12.33 -22.60
N ARG A 14 36.32 11.06 -22.95
CA ARG A 14 36.76 10.51 -24.23
C ARG A 14 35.84 10.98 -25.35
N ARG A 15 36.43 11.68 -26.33
CA ARG A 15 35.92 11.92 -27.68
C ARG A 15 35.87 10.60 -28.45
N CYS A 16 34.70 10.21 -28.96
CA CYS A 16 34.61 9.32 -30.12
C CYS A 16 34.74 10.16 -31.39
N ARG A 17 35.76 9.86 -32.20
CA ARG A 17 35.90 10.41 -33.55
C ARG A 17 35.02 9.64 -34.52
N SER A 18 34.45 10.42 -35.42
CA SER A 18 33.87 10.09 -36.71
C SER A 18 34.81 9.28 -37.60
N ASP A 19 34.26 8.28 -38.28
CA ASP A 19 34.67 7.89 -39.64
C ASP A 19 33.40 7.64 -40.48
N LEU A 20 33.33 8.38 -41.59
CA LEU A 20 32.31 8.33 -42.63
C LEU A 20 32.99 7.75 -43.87
N ILE A 21 32.50 6.65 -44.46
CA ILE A 21 32.55 6.37 -45.91
C ILE A 21 31.35 5.51 -46.34
N GLY A 22 30.56 6.04 -47.29
CA GLY A 22 29.78 5.34 -48.34
C GLY A 22 28.62 4.45 -47.88
N GLY A 23 27.35 4.61 -48.26
CA GLY A 23 26.76 5.29 -49.41
C GLY A 23 25.92 4.26 -50.17
N GLU A 24 24.60 4.21 -49.94
CA GLU A 24 23.64 3.69 -50.92
C GLU A 24 22.19 4.12 -50.58
N ARG A 25 21.46 4.45 -51.64
CA ARG A 25 20.10 5.01 -51.62
C ARG A 25 19.07 3.88 -51.54
N GLY A 26 18.23 3.87 -50.52
CA GLY A 26 17.06 2.99 -50.43
C GLY A 26 15.83 3.74 -49.90
N ARG A 27 14.83 3.93 -50.76
CA ARG A 27 13.54 4.55 -50.44
C ARG A 27 12.67 3.60 -49.62
N GLY A 28 12.05 4.14 -48.58
CA GLY A 28 10.63 3.92 -48.28
C GLY A 28 10.25 2.63 -47.56
N ARG A 29 10.03 2.75 -46.25
CA ARG A 29 8.69 2.65 -45.59
C ARG A 29 8.92 2.56 -44.09
N CYS A 30 8.54 3.60 -43.37
CA CYS A 30 8.27 3.49 -41.94
C CYS A 30 7.00 2.63 -41.79
N VAL A 31 7.18 1.37 -41.39
CA VAL A 31 6.06 0.54 -40.94
C VAL A 31 5.88 0.89 -39.48
N ALA A 32 4.84 1.68 -39.19
CA ALA A 32 4.36 1.87 -37.83
C ALA A 32 3.84 0.53 -37.34
N GLU A 33 4.51 -0.04 -36.34
CA GLU A 33 4.00 -1.19 -35.61
C GLU A 33 2.81 -0.72 -34.78
N VAL A 34 1.63 -1.17 -35.18
CA VAL A 34 0.36 -0.91 -34.50
C VAL A 34 0.37 -1.72 -33.21
N ALA A 35 0.78 -1.10 -32.11
CA ALA A 35 0.50 -1.62 -30.78
C ALA A 35 -1.02 -1.54 -30.57
N ALA A 36 -1.67 -2.70 -30.58
CA ALA A 36 -3.08 -2.87 -30.24
C ALA A 36 -3.27 -2.56 -28.75
N GLY A 37 -3.44 -1.27 -28.43
CA GLY A 37 -3.84 -0.80 -27.12
C GLY A 37 -5.31 -1.16 -26.88
N GLY A 38 -5.53 -2.11 -25.96
CA GLY A 38 -6.85 -2.40 -25.42
C GLY A 38 -7.45 -1.14 -24.80
N MET A 39 -8.64 -0.79 -25.29
CA MET A 39 -9.40 0.38 -24.90
C MET A 39 -10.05 0.16 -23.54
N TRP A 40 -9.44 0.70 -22.48
CA TRP A 40 -10.05 0.80 -21.16
C TRP A 40 -10.75 2.16 -21.04
N ARG A 41 -12.07 2.18 -21.23
CA ARG A 41 -12.92 3.32 -20.85
C ARG A 41 -14.19 2.84 -20.17
N ALA A 42 -14.23 3.02 -18.85
CA ALA A 42 -15.44 3.46 -18.14
C ALA A 42 -15.06 3.88 -16.71
N GLY A 43 -15.39 5.12 -16.32
CA GLY A 43 -15.45 5.51 -14.91
C GLY A 43 -14.28 6.33 -14.34
N MET A 44 -13.68 7.26 -15.09
CA MET A 44 -12.92 8.37 -14.49
C MET A 44 -13.64 9.68 -14.78
N ALA A 45 -13.88 10.47 -13.72
CA ALA A 45 -14.26 11.87 -13.87
C ALA A 45 -13.23 12.56 -14.78
N ALA A 46 -13.71 13.38 -15.71
CA ALA A 46 -12.89 13.99 -16.74
C ALA A 46 -11.83 14.93 -16.10
N GLY A 47 -10.55 14.56 -16.28
CA GLY A 47 -9.36 15.28 -15.81
C GLY A 47 -8.94 14.79 -14.42
N ASP A 48 -8.00 13.88 -14.23
CA ASP A 48 -6.78 13.61 -14.97
C ASP A 48 -6.36 12.14 -14.69
N GLY A 49 -5.51 11.54 -15.53
CA GLY A 49 -5.09 10.13 -15.38
C GLY A 49 -4.43 9.80 -14.03
N LEU A 50 -4.09 8.53 -13.82
CA LEU A 50 -3.53 8.04 -12.56
C LEU A 50 -2.28 8.82 -12.11
N GLY A 51 -1.41 9.22 -13.05
CA GLY A 51 -0.22 10.03 -12.75
C GLY A 51 -0.53 11.37 -12.08
N PRO A 52 -1.34 12.25 -12.70
CA PRO A 52 -1.86 13.47 -12.07
C PRO A 52 -2.52 13.26 -10.69
N ALA A 53 -3.38 12.24 -10.54
CA ALA A 53 -4.02 11.95 -9.25
C ALA A 53 -2.98 11.59 -8.17
N LEU A 54 -2.00 10.75 -8.51
CA LEU A 54 -0.91 10.39 -7.60
C LEU A 54 -0.04 11.61 -7.23
N ARG A 55 0.25 12.52 -8.16
CA ARG A 55 0.99 13.75 -7.88
C ARG A 55 0.23 14.65 -6.91
N ALA A 56 -1.06 14.88 -7.16
CA ALA A 56 -1.90 15.69 -6.28
C ALA A 56 -1.94 15.13 -4.85
N VAL A 57 -2.09 13.81 -4.70
CA VAL A 57 -2.04 13.15 -3.38
C VAL A 57 -0.67 13.29 -2.73
N THR A 58 0.41 13.13 -3.50
CA THR A 58 1.78 13.28 -2.98
C THR A 58 2.04 14.70 -2.48
N GLU A 59 1.57 15.72 -3.22
CA GLU A 59 1.65 17.12 -2.80
C GLU A 59 0.83 17.38 -1.53
N GLN A 60 -0.39 16.84 -1.43
CA GLN A 60 -1.21 16.95 -0.22
C GLN A 60 -0.55 16.30 1.00
N VAL A 61 0.13 15.15 0.81
CA VAL A 61 0.92 14.49 1.88
C VAL A 61 2.07 15.38 2.32
N GLN A 62 2.79 16.01 1.39
CA GLN A 62 3.89 16.94 1.71
C GLN A 62 3.38 18.21 2.42
N GLN A 63 2.28 18.78 1.97
CA GLN A 63 1.66 19.96 2.60
C GLN A 63 1.20 19.64 4.03
N ALA A 64 0.53 18.51 4.24
CA ALA A 64 0.13 18.08 5.58
C ALA A 64 1.34 17.83 6.48
N ALA A 65 2.43 17.27 5.94
CA ALA A 65 3.67 17.06 6.69
C ALA A 65 4.30 18.39 7.12
N ALA A 66 4.26 19.41 6.27
CA ALA A 66 4.76 20.75 6.57
C ALA A 66 3.90 21.50 7.61
N ARG A 67 2.62 21.14 7.75
CA ARG A 67 1.70 21.69 8.79
C ARG A 67 1.84 21.02 10.15
N ARG A 68 2.67 20.00 10.30
CA ARG A 68 2.83 19.29 11.58
C ARG A 68 3.36 20.21 12.69
N PRO A 69 2.81 20.10 13.92
CA PRO A 69 3.36 20.79 15.09
C PRO A 69 4.82 20.39 15.37
N GLN A 70 5.63 21.35 15.83
CA GLN A 70 7.05 21.15 16.16
C GLN A 70 7.30 20.10 17.26
N GLY A 71 6.29 19.77 18.07
CA GLY A 71 6.40 18.75 19.13
C GLY A 71 6.34 17.30 18.63
N LEU A 72 6.05 17.08 17.34
CA LEU A 72 6.02 15.73 16.76
C LEU A 72 7.37 15.38 16.08
N PRO A 73 7.75 14.09 16.05
CA PRO A 73 8.93 13.66 15.31
C PRO A 73 8.91 14.12 13.84
N ALA A 74 10.04 14.67 13.39
CA ALA A 74 10.25 15.14 12.02
C ALA A 74 10.47 13.98 11.03
N VAL A 75 9.46 13.12 10.87
CA VAL A 75 9.50 11.94 9.99
C VAL A 75 8.70 12.22 8.72
N GLN A 76 9.29 12.10 7.53
CA GLN A 76 8.53 12.22 6.28
C GLN A 76 7.47 11.10 6.21
N PRO A 77 6.16 11.42 6.15
CA PRO A 77 5.13 10.40 6.01
C PRO A 77 5.27 9.64 4.69
N ARG A 78 5.14 8.32 4.77
CA ARG A 78 5.08 7.39 3.65
C ARG A 78 3.65 7.34 3.10
N LEU A 79 3.53 7.59 1.81
CA LEU A 79 2.32 7.27 1.05
C LEU A 79 2.33 5.79 0.68
N VAL A 80 1.37 5.02 1.21
CA VAL A 80 1.09 3.64 0.80
C VAL A 80 -0.08 3.66 -0.17
N ALA A 81 0.19 3.48 -1.47
CA ALA A 81 -0.82 3.46 -2.51
C ALA A 81 -1.58 2.14 -2.49
N VAL A 82 -2.86 2.16 -2.11
CA VAL A 82 -3.69 0.97 -1.91
C VAL A 82 -4.28 0.52 -3.24
N SER A 83 -3.66 -0.48 -3.86
CA SER A 83 -3.98 -1.00 -5.19
C SER A 83 -4.90 -2.23 -5.17
N LYS A 84 -5.48 -2.58 -4.02
CA LYS A 84 -6.44 -3.70 -3.91
C LYS A 84 -7.55 -3.57 -4.96
N THR A 85 -7.93 -4.69 -5.57
CA THR A 85 -8.90 -4.80 -6.66
C THR A 85 -8.52 -4.05 -7.96
N LYS A 86 -7.32 -3.46 -8.05
CA LYS A 86 -6.83 -2.77 -9.26
C LYS A 86 -5.90 -3.66 -10.06
N PRO A 87 -5.92 -3.58 -11.40
CA PRO A 87 -5.08 -4.41 -12.25
C PRO A 87 -3.59 -4.05 -12.13
N ALA A 88 -2.70 -4.99 -12.50
CA ALA A 88 -1.26 -4.82 -12.36
C ALA A 88 -0.72 -3.63 -13.19
N GLU A 89 -1.38 -3.31 -14.30
CA GLU A 89 -1.08 -2.19 -15.19
C GLU A 89 -1.14 -0.85 -14.45
N MET A 90 -2.12 -0.66 -13.56
CA MET A 90 -2.23 0.56 -12.75
C MET A 90 -1.11 0.64 -11.69
N VAL A 91 -0.65 -0.50 -11.18
CA VAL A 91 0.51 -0.55 -10.26
C VAL A 91 1.77 -0.13 -11.01
N MET A 92 1.99 -0.65 -12.23
CA MET A 92 3.12 -0.28 -13.08
C MET A 92 3.09 1.20 -13.47
N GLU A 93 1.91 1.74 -13.82
CA GLU A 93 1.74 3.16 -14.14
C GLU A 93 2.09 4.03 -12.91
N ALA A 94 1.54 3.72 -11.74
CA ALA A 94 1.88 4.42 -10.50
C ALA A 94 3.38 4.34 -10.17
N TYR A 95 3.99 3.17 -10.40
CA TYR A 95 5.42 2.95 -10.20
C TYR A 95 6.26 3.83 -11.12
N SER A 96 5.86 3.95 -12.40
CA SER A 96 6.52 4.83 -13.38
C SER A 96 6.46 6.31 -12.97
N HIS A 97 5.47 6.70 -12.18
CA HIS A 97 5.33 8.02 -11.57
C HIS A 97 6.04 8.18 -10.22
N GLY A 98 6.90 7.23 -9.84
CA GLY A 98 7.75 7.31 -8.65
C GLY A 98 7.18 6.66 -7.40
N GLN A 99 5.96 6.13 -7.44
CA GLN A 99 5.41 5.39 -6.31
C GLN A 99 6.22 4.10 -6.07
N ARG A 100 6.49 3.77 -4.80
CA ARG A 100 7.23 2.56 -4.43
C ARG A 100 6.50 1.69 -3.43
N SER A 101 5.75 2.28 -2.50
CA SER A 101 5.03 1.56 -1.46
C SER A 101 3.59 1.27 -1.87
N PHE A 102 3.23 0.01 -2.00
CA PHE A 102 1.88 -0.42 -2.41
C PHE A 102 1.23 -1.28 -1.35
N GLY A 103 -0.04 -1.02 -1.08
CA GLY A 103 -0.84 -1.73 -0.07
C GLY A 103 -1.82 -2.70 -0.71
N GLU A 104 -1.80 -3.96 -0.28
CA GLU A 104 -2.75 -5.00 -0.68
C GLU A 104 -3.48 -5.61 0.51
N ASN A 105 -4.76 -5.95 0.30
CA ASN A 105 -5.62 -6.52 1.34
C ASN A 105 -5.74 -8.05 1.27
N TYR A 106 -5.53 -8.64 0.09
CA TYR A 106 -5.79 -10.06 -0.14
C TYR A 106 -4.49 -10.77 -0.51
N VAL A 107 -4.14 -11.81 0.25
CA VAL A 107 -2.84 -12.50 0.08
C VAL A 107 -2.69 -13.10 -1.31
N GLN A 108 -3.77 -13.66 -1.86
CA GLN A 108 -3.75 -14.27 -3.19
C GLN A 108 -3.53 -13.22 -4.28
N GLU A 109 -4.26 -12.10 -4.22
CA GLU A 109 -4.10 -10.98 -5.16
C GLU A 109 -2.69 -10.38 -5.09
N LEU A 110 -2.17 -10.18 -3.88
CA LEU A 110 -0.81 -9.70 -3.67
C LEU A 110 0.22 -10.64 -4.29
N LEU A 111 0.08 -11.95 -4.05
CA LEU A 111 1.00 -12.94 -4.59
C LEU A 111 0.96 -13.00 -6.11
N GLU A 112 -0.24 -12.92 -6.71
CA GLU A 112 -0.42 -12.88 -8.16
C GLU A 112 0.24 -11.64 -8.77
N LYS A 113 -0.01 -10.44 -8.23
CA LYS A 113 0.63 -9.20 -8.71
C LYS A 113 2.14 -9.22 -8.53
N ALA A 114 2.61 -9.63 -7.36
CA ALA A 114 4.04 -9.64 -7.06
C ALA A 114 4.81 -10.72 -7.84
N SER A 115 4.13 -11.75 -8.33
CA SER A 115 4.71 -12.81 -9.18
C SER A 115 4.50 -12.55 -10.67
N ASP A 116 3.77 -11.50 -11.06
CA ASP A 116 3.63 -11.11 -12.46
C ASP A 116 5.01 -10.73 -13.02
N SER A 117 5.41 -11.41 -14.10
CA SER A 117 6.69 -11.20 -14.76
C SER A 117 6.96 -9.73 -15.12
N ARG A 118 5.91 -8.97 -15.46
CA ARG A 118 6.00 -7.55 -15.84
C ARG A 118 6.27 -6.67 -14.63
N ILE A 119 5.68 -6.99 -13.48
CA ILE A 119 5.95 -6.31 -12.20
C ILE A 119 7.38 -6.62 -11.76
N LEU A 120 7.78 -7.90 -11.79
CA LEU A 120 9.13 -8.32 -11.42
C LEU A 120 10.21 -7.62 -12.27
N SER A 121 9.99 -7.46 -13.57
CA SER A 121 10.95 -6.82 -14.47
C SER A 121 10.91 -5.30 -14.42
N SER A 122 9.72 -4.69 -14.36
CA SER A 122 9.55 -3.23 -14.54
C SER A 122 9.52 -2.48 -13.22
N CYS A 123 9.27 -3.17 -12.11
CA CYS A 123 9.12 -2.59 -10.77
C CYS A 123 10.06 -3.25 -9.73
N PRO A 124 11.38 -3.33 -9.99
CA PRO A 124 12.31 -4.12 -9.16
C PRO A 124 12.36 -3.65 -7.70
N ASP A 125 12.18 -2.34 -7.46
CA ASP A 125 12.24 -1.73 -6.12
C ASP A 125 10.85 -1.57 -5.44
N ILE A 126 9.83 -2.26 -5.95
CA ILE A 126 8.49 -2.20 -5.35
C ILE A 126 8.54 -2.68 -3.90
N LYS A 127 7.78 -2.01 -3.02
CA LYS A 127 7.68 -2.35 -1.61
C LYS A 127 6.24 -2.72 -1.31
N TRP A 128 5.98 -4.01 -1.18
CA TRP A 128 4.65 -4.50 -0.86
C TRP A 128 4.37 -4.43 0.64
N HIS A 129 3.29 -3.75 0.99
CA HIS A 129 2.71 -3.70 2.32
C HIS A 129 1.45 -4.57 2.32
N PHE A 130 1.41 -5.57 3.21
CA PHE A 130 0.17 -6.29 3.47
C PHE A 130 -0.60 -5.59 4.58
N ILE A 131 -1.79 -5.08 4.24
CA ILE A 131 -2.63 -4.24 5.10
C ILE A 131 -4.05 -4.81 5.29
N GLY A 132 -4.26 -6.08 4.89
CA GLY A 132 -5.50 -6.82 5.14
C GLY A 132 -5.39 -7.76 6.33
N HIS A 133 -6.51 -8.32 6.78
CA HIS A 133 -6.49 -9.31 7.85
C HIS A 133 -5.74 -10.59 7.41
N LEU A 134 -4.72 -10.98 8.16
CA LEU A 134 -3.88 -12.14 7.84
C LEU A 134 -4.38 -13.39 8.57
N GLN A 135 -5.07 -14.25 7.83
CA GLN A 135 -5.45 -15.56 8.35
C GLN A 135 -4.23 -16.47 8.49
N LYS A 136 -4.19 -17.28 9.56
CA LYS A 136 -3.06 -18.18 9.90
C LYS A 136 -2.66 -19.14 8.76
N ASN A 137 -3.63 -19.64 7.99
CA ASN A 137 -3.41 -20.53 6.85
C ASN A 137 -2.74 -19.82 5.66
N ASN A 138 -2.88 -18.50 5.54
CA ASN A 138 -2.31 -17.71 4.45
C ASN A 138 -0.92 -17.15 4.75
N VAL A 139 -0.39 -17.34 5.97
CA VAL A 139 0.95 -16.85 6.35
C VAL A 139 2.03 -17.34 5.38
N ASN A 140 2.06 -18.64 5.06
CA ASN A 140 3.08 -19.18 4.16
C ASN A 140 2.98 -18.60 2.75
N LYS A 141 1.76 -18.36 2.26
CA LYS A 141 1.53 -17.72 0.96
C LYS A 141 2.03 -16.27 0.97
N LEU A 142 1.75 -15.54 2.03
CA LEU A 142 2.23 -14.17 2.19
C LEU A 142 3.77 -14.13 2.25
N ILE A 143 4.39 -15.02 3.01
CA ILE A 143 5.86 -15.07 3.13
C ILE A 143 6.53 -15.38 1.77
N ALA A 144 5.86 -16.09 0.87
CA ALA A 144 6.35 -16.37 -0.48
C ALA A 144 6.33 -15.15 -1.43
N VAL A 145 5.64 -14.06 -1.07
CA VAL A 145 5.54 -12.84 -1.90
C VAL A 145 6.94 -12.23 -2.14
N PRO A 146 7.36 -12.07 -3.40
CA PRO A 146 8.57 -11.32 -3.75
C PRO A 146 8.45 -9.86 -3.29
N ASN A 147 9.54 -9.27 -2.81
CA ASN A 147 9.57 -7.87 -2.36
C ASN A 147 8.50 -7.51 -1.29
N LEU A 148 8.08 -8.49 -0.48
CA LEU A 148 7.30 -8.22 0.72
C LEU A 148 8.13 -7.34 1.66
N PHE A 149 7.70 -6.11 1.85
CA PHE A 149 8.41 -5.11 2.63
C PHE A 149 7.89 -5.01 4.06
N MET A 150 6.58 -5.09 4.24
CA MET A 150 5.95 -4.88 5.55
C MET A 150 4.63 -5.65 5.70
N LEU A 151 4.39 -6.19 6.90
CA LEU A 151 3.10 -6.71 7.35
C LEU A 151 2.53 -5.78 8.42
N GLU A 152 1.46 -5.05 8.14
CA GLU A 152 0.95 -4.02 9.06
C GLU A 152 -0.15 -4.54 10.01
N THR A 153 -0.53 -5.81 9.89
CA THR A 153 -1.77 -6.35 10.46
C THR A 153 -1.56 -7.46 11.49
N VAL A 154 -0.43 -7.44 12.21
CA VAL A 154 -0.21 -8.41 13.28
C VAL A 154 -1.16 -8.09 14.45
N ASP A 155 -2.16 -8.93 14.67
CA ASP A 155 -3.24 -8.71 15.64
C ASP A 155 -3.23 -9.71 16.81
N SER A 156 -2.22 -10.56 16.91
CA SER A 156 -2.06 -11.50 18.02
C SER A 156 -0.65 -12.06 18.14
N VAL A 157 -0.27 -12.44 19.37
CA VAL A 157 0.99 -13.16 19.66
C VAL A 157 1.09 -14.44 18.84
N LYS A 158 -0.01 -15.21 18.73
CA LYS A 158 -0.05 -16.45 17.93
C LYS A 158 0.23 -16.20 16.45
N LEU A 159 -0.23 -15.08 15.90
CA LEU A 159 0.06 -14.69 14.53
C LEU A 159 1.53 -14.28 14.39
N ALA A 160 2.06 -13.46 15.31
CA ALA A 160 3.47 -13.09 15.34
C ALA A 160 4.40 -14.31 15.34
N ASP A 161 4.16 -15.30 16.22
CA ASP A 161 4.94 -16.54 16.29
C ASP A 161 4.92 -17.31 14.96
N ARG A 162 3.75 -17.37 14.33
CA ARG A 162 3.57 -18.08 13.06
C ARG A 162 4.30 -17.38 11.92
N VAL A 163 4.22 -16.06 11.84
CA VAL A 163 4.93 -15.24 10.85
C VAL A 163 6.42 -15.35 11.07
N ASN A 164 6.91 -15.20 12.31
CA ASN A 164 8.31 -15.36 12.68
C ASN A 164 8.87 -16.73 12.23
N SER A 165 8.20 -17.81 12.63
CA SER A 165 8.62 -19.17 12.28
C SER A 165 8.62 -19.42 10.77
N SER A 166 7.68 -18.84 10.03
CA SER A 166 7.60 -19.00 8.58
C SER A 166 8.66 -18.17 7.86
N TRP A 167 8.93 -16.95 8.32
CA TRP A 167 9.99 -16.10 7.79
C TRP A 167 11.38 -16.69 8.04
N GLN A 168 11.60 -17.25 9.23
CA GLN A 168 12.83 -17.97 9.56
C GLN A 168 13.09 -19.13 8.58
N LYS A 169 12.05 -19.94 8.29
CA LYS A 169 12.13 -21.06 7.33
C LYS A 169 12.40 -20.61 5.89
N LYS A 170 11.95 -19.41 5.49
CA LYS A 170 12.28 -18.82 4.19
C LYS A 170 13.78 -18.53 4.07
N GLY A 171 14.51 -18.36 5.18
CA GLY A 171 15.95 -18.12 5.18
C GLY A 171 16.33 -16.72 4.69
N SER A 172 15.43 -15.74 4.78
CA SER A 172 15.74 -14.35 4.44
C SER A 172 16.77 -13.78 5.42
N PRO A 173 17.86 -13.15 4.95
CA PRO A 173 18.84 -12.50 5.83
C PRO A 173 18.28 -11.23 6.49
N GLN A 174 17.26 -10.61 5.90
CA GLN A 174 16.58 -9.44 6.47
C GLN A 174 15.37 -9.88 7.31
N ARG A 175 15.17 -9.21 8.44
CA ARG A 175 13.95 -9.34 9.26
C ARG A 175 12.75 -8.76 8.52
N LEU A 176 11.58 -9.39 8.66
CA LEU A 176 10.34 -8.84 8.11
C LEU A 176 9.85 -7.70 9.02
N LYS A 177 9.63 -6.52 8.45
CA LYS A 177 9.03 -5.40 9.18
C LYS A 177 7.58 -5.70 9.49
N VAL A 178 7.20 -5.53 10.75
CA VAL A 178 5.84 -5.75 11.22
C VAL A 178 5.33 -4.55 12.01
N MET A 179 4.06 -4.24 11.81
CA MET A 179 3.31 -3.37 12.72
C MET A 179 2.25 -4.18 13.47
N VAL A 180 1.95 -3.75 14.68
CA VAL A 180 0.88 -4.32 15.50
C VAL A 180 -0.42 -3.56 15.21
N GLN A 181 -1.47 -4.28 14.81
CA GLN A 181 -2.79 -3.70 14.56
C GLN A 181 -3.58 -3.61 15.86
N VAL A 182 -4.11 -2.41 16.12
CA VAL A 182 -4.93 -2.11 17.29
C VAL A 182 -6.35 -1.76 16.83
N ASN A 183 -7.35 -2.33 17.51
CA ASN A 183 -8.74 -1.90 17.37
C ASN A 183 -8.99 -0.69 18.27
N THR A 184 -8.78 0.51 17.73
CA THR A 184 -9.02 1.76 18.47
C THR A 184 -10.50 2.16 18.55
N SER A 185 -11.35 1.58 17.69
CA SER A 185 -12.76 1.96 17.58
C SER A 185 -13.67 1.29 18.61
N GLY A 186 -13.21 0.19 19.23
CA GLY A 186 -14.02 -0.60 20.17
C GLY A 186 -15.13 -1.44 19.51
N GLU A 187 -15.26 -1.42 18.18
CA GLU A 187 -16.24 -2.24 17.47
C GLU A 187 -15.76 -3.70 17.39
N ASP A 188 -16.55 -4.65 17.91
CA ASP A 188 -16.23 -6.09 17.89
C ASP A 188 -16.06 -6.68 16.49
N SER A 189 -16.64 -6.02 15.48
CA SER A 189 -16.55 -6.44 14.08
C SER A 189 -15.19 -6.17 13.44
N LYS A 190 -14.32 -5.36 14.08
CA LYS A 190 -13.02 -4.99 13.54
C LYS A 190 -11.88 -5.81 14.13
N HIS A 191 -10.92 -6.15 13.27
CA HIS A 191 -9.69 -6.83 13.68
C HIS A 191 -8.72 -5.88 14.40
N GLY A 192 -7.83 -6.46 15.18
CA GLY A 192 -6.82 -5.76 15.96
C GLY A 192 -6.89 -6.15 17.44
N LEU A 193 -5.80 -5.92 18.15
CA LEU A 193 -5.74 -6.07 19.59
C LEU A 193 -6.57 -4.99 20.28
N ALA A 194 -7.11 -5.32 21.44
CA ALA A 194 -7.60 -4.28 22.35
C ALA A 194 -6.41 -3.38 22.76
N PRO A 195 -6.64 -2.07 22.98
CA PRO A 195 -5.59 -1.16 23.43
C PRO A 195 -4.75 -1.71 24.61
N GLY A 196 -5.41 -2.29 25.62
CA GLY A 196 -4.75 -2.84 26.81
C GLY A 196 -3.80 -4.03 26.57
N ASP A 197 -3.96 -4.76 25.46
CA ASP A 197 -3.11 -5.91 25.12
C ASP A 197 -1.92 -5.53 24.23
N THR A 198 -1.88 -4.29 23.75
CA THR A 198 -0.94 -3.84 22.70
C THR A 198 0.52 -3.93 23.18
N THR A 199 0.82 -3.37 24.36
CA THR A 199 2.19 -3.33 24.88
C THR A 199 2.78 -4.73 25.06
N ALA A 200 2.02 -5.66 25.62
CA ALA A 200 2.47 -7.05 25.81
C ALA A 200 2.72 -7.76 24.48
N ALA A 201 1.90 -7.51 23.46
CA ALA A 201 2.11 -8.06 22.13
C ALA A 201 3.37 -7.49 21.45
N VAL A 202 3.62 -6.18 21.59
CA VAL A 202 4.84 -5.55 21.07
C VAL A 202 6.09 -6.12 21.75
N GLU A 203 6.07 -6.23 23.08
CA GLU A 203 7.16 -6.85 23.85
C GLU A 203 7.44 -8.27 23.37
N HIS A 204 6.39 -9.06 23.12
CA HIS A 204 6.53 -10.40 22.56
C HIS A 204 7.19 -10.40 21.17
N VAL A 205 6.78 -9.51 20.26
CA VAL A 205 7.41 -9.39 18.94
C VAL A 205 8.90 -9.07 19.08
N ILE A 206 9.26 -8.12 19.95
CA ILE A 206 10.65 -7.68 20.13
C ILE A 206 11.51 -8.80 20.74
N THR A 207 11.00 -9.50 21.76
CA THR A 207 11.80 -10.42 22.58
C THR A 207 11.76 -11.87 22.09
N LYS A 208 10.71 -12.29 21.40
CA LYS A 208 10.48 -13.69 21.00
C LYS A 208 10.47 -13.92 19.49
N CYS A 209 10.42 -12.86 18.67
CA CYS A 209 10.37 -12.99 17.20
C CYS A 209 11.64 -12.46 16.52
N PRO A 210 12.78 -13.18 16.57
CA PRO A 210 14.06 -12.69 16.04
C PRO A 210 14.06 -12.47 14.52
N SER A 211 13.14 -13.11 13.78
CA SER A 211 13.00 -12.95 12.33
C SER A 211 12.09 -11.78 11.93
N LEU A 212 11.45 -11.11 12.89
CA LEU A 212 10.56 -9.97 12.67
C LEU A 212 11.18 -8.72 13.26
N GLU A 213 11.03 -7.58 12.59
CA GLU A 213 11.42 -6.25 13.09
C GLU A 213 10.14 -5.49 13.44
N PHE A 214 9.91 -5.21 14.73
CA PHE A 214 8.84 -4.31 15.12
C PHE A 214 9.18 -2.89 14.67
N VAL A 215 8.29 -2.28 13.88
CA VAL A 215 8.49 -0.91 13.36
C VAL A 215 7.39 0.06 13.76
N GLY A 216 6.24 -0.39 14.25
CA GLY A 216 5.14 0.54 14.50
C GLY A 216 3.81 -0.06 14.91
N LEU A 217 2.83 0.82 15.09
CA LEU A 217 1.43 0.48 15.36
C LEU A 217 0.55 0.88 14.16
N MET A 218 -0.53 0.15 13.96
CA MET A 218 -1.50 0.40 12.90
C MET A 218 -2.92 0.43 13.46
N THR A 219 -3.75 1.37 13.01
CA THR A 219 -5.21 1.29 13.19
C THR A 219 -5.94 1.55 11.88
N ILE A 220 -7.08 0.89 11.71
CA ILE A 220 -8.07 1.22 10.69
C ILE A 220 -8.94 2.40 11.16
N GLY A 221 -9.22 2.48 12.46
CA GLY A 221 -10.12 3.48 13.06
C GLY A 221 -11.60 3.27 12.73
N SER A 222 -12.41 4.23 13.14
CA SER A 222 -13.83 4.34 12.83
C SER A 222 -14.04 4.99 11.47
N ILE A 223 -15.07 4.54 10.76
CA ILE A 223 -15.39 5.10 9.44
C ILE A 223 -16.05 6.47 9.65
N GLY A 224 -15.57 7.47 8.91
CA GLY A 224 -16.31 8.73 8.74
C GLY A 224 -16.39 9.60 9.99
N HIS A 225 -15.32 9.64 10.81
CA HIS A 225 -15.24 10.62 11.90
C HIS A 225 -15.33 12.04 11.35
N ASP A 226 -16.22 12.83 11.94
CA ASP A 226 -16.44 14.23 11.58
C ASP A 226 -15.40 15.12 12.29
N LEU A 227 -14.43 15.61 11.52
CA LEU A 227 -13.36 16.48 12.03
C LEU A 227 -13.85 17.82 12.60
N SER A 228 -15.09 18.25 12.28
CA SER A 228 -15.68 19.44 12.91
C SER A 228 -15.96 19.23 14.41
N LYS A 229 -16.06 17.97 14.85
CA LYS A 229 -16.23 17.59 16.26
C LYS A 229 -14.91 17.48 17.02
N GLY A 230 -13.80 17.85 16.38
CA GLY A 230 -12.46 17.77 16.96
C GLY A 230 -11.63 16.61 16.38
N PRO A 231 -10.43 16.38 16.94
CA PRO A 231 -9.49 15.40 16.41
C PRO A 231 -10.08 13.99 16.48
N ASN A 232 -9.81 13.19 15.44
CA ASN A 232 -10.24 11.80 15.39
C ASN A 232 -9.79 11.03 16.66
N PRO A 233 -10.73 10.50 17.49
CA PRO A 233 -10.41 9.85 18.74
C PRO A 233 -9.59 8.58 18.54
N ASP A 234 -9.78 7.86 17.44
CA ASP A 234 -8.99 6.66 17.11
C ASP A 234 -7.50 6.98 16.98
N PHE A 235 -7.17 8.13 16.38
CA PHE A 235 -5.78 8.55 16.22
C PHE A 235 -5.17 8.95 17.57
N GLN A 236 -5.97 9.57 18.45
CA GLN A 236 -5.53 9.91 19.81
C GLN A 236 -5.21 8.66 20.63
N VAL A 237 -6.05 7.62 20.54
CA VAL A 237 -5.77 6.33 21.20
C VAL A 237 -4.46 5.74 20.69
N LEU A 238 -4.24 5.71 19.37
CA LEU A 238 -3.02 5.15 18.81
C LEU A 238 -1.76 5.94 19.19
N LEU A 239 -1.86 7.28 19.27
CA LEU A 239 -0.76 8.15 19.73
C LEU A 239 -0.39 7.87 21.18
N SER A 240 -1.38 7.77 22.07
CA SER A 240 -1.18 7.42 23.47
C SER A 240 -0.57 6.04 23.64
N LEU A 241 -1.03 5.05 22.87
CA LEU A 241 -0.46 3.70 22.89
C LEU A 241 0.99 3.68 22.40
N ARG A 242 1.34 4.46 21.37
CA ARG A 242 2.74 4.60 20.96
C ARG A 242 3.59 5.13 22.11
N GLN A 243 3.12 6.18 22.80
CA GLN A 243 3.85 6.74 23.93
C GLN A 243 4.05 5.69 25.04
N GLU A 244 2.99 4.99 25.40
CA GLU A 244 3.04 3.92 26.41
C GLU A 244 4.02 2.80 26.04
N VAL A 245 3.95 2.32 24.79
CA VAL A 245 4.85 1.28 24.27
C VAL A 245 6.30 1.77 24.30
N CYS A 246 6.56 3.00 23.86
CA CYS A 246 7.90 3.58 23.88
C CYS A 246 8.46 3.72 25.29
N GLU A 247 7.66 4.20 26.24
CA GLU A 247 8.08 4.35 27.63
C GLU A 247 8.35 3.01 28.30
N LYS A 248 7.40 2.07 28.22
CA LYS A 248 7.51 0.77 28.89
C LYS A 248 8.62 -0.12 28.33
N LEU A 249 8.86 -0.03 27.03
CA LEU A 249 9.85 -0.87 26.34
C LEU A 249 11.15 -0.12 26.01
N ASN A 250 11.29 1.12 26.50
CA ASN A 250 12.43 2.00 26.27
C ASN A 250 12.78 2.13 24.77
N LEU A 251 11.76 2.34 23.94
CA LEU A 251 11.92 2.53 22.49
C LEU A 251 11.97 4.03 22.15
N PRO A 252 12.86 4.44 21.25
CA PRO A 252 12.88 5.81 20.76
C PRO A 252 11.61 6.12 19.93
N LEU A 253 10.92 7.21 20.29
CA LEU A 253 9.62 7.58 19.73
C LEU A 253 9.65 7.77 18.21
N ASP A 254 10.77 8.26 17.65
CA ASP A 254 10.99 8.47 16.21
C ASP A 254 11.17 7.16 15.42
N LYS A 255 11.35 6.02 16.11
CA LYS A 255 11.45 4.69 15.49
C LYS A 255 10.16 3.88 15.53
N VAL A 256 9.14 4.36 16.25
CA VAL A 256 7.82 3.70 16.29
C VAL A 256 6.86 4.42 15.35
N GLU A 257 6.74 3.87 14.15
CA GLU A 257 5.86 4.34 13.10
C GLU A 257 4.38 4.20 13.52
N LEU A 258 3.55 5.12 13.04
CA LEU A 258 2.09 5.05 13.09
C LEU A 258 1.54 4.90 11.68
N SER A 259 0.76 3.85 11.44
CA SER A 259 0.00 3.65 10.22
C SER A 259 -1.47 3.91 10.48
N MET A 260 -1.93 5.11 10.10
CA MET A 260 -3.31 5.57 10.27
C MET A 260 -3.62 6.67 9.27
N GLY A 261 -4.89 6.81 8.90
CA GLY A 261 -5.33 7.74 7.86
C GLY A 261 -5.48 7.07 6.49
N MET A 262 -6.64 7.31 5.90
CA MET A 262 -7.08 6.84 4.59
C MET A 262 -7.51 8.03 3.72
N SER A 263 -8.05 7.76 2.52
CA SER A 263 -8.42 8.78 1.52
C SER A 263 -9.16 10.02 2.07
N THR A 264 -10.00 9.87 3.11
CA THR A 264 -10.85 10.94 3.64
C THR A 264 -10.24 11.73 4.79
N ASP A 265 -9.23 11.20 5.47
CA ASP A 265 -8.73 11.76 6.74
C ASP A 265 -7.19 11.75 6.84
N PHE A 266 -6.48 11.35 5.78
CA PHE A 266 -5.01 11.23 5.82
C PHE A 266 -4.28 12.55 6.12
N GLN A 267 -4.79 13.70 5.69
CA GLN A 267 -4.16 14.99 5.99
C GLN A 267 -4.19 15.26 7.49
N HIS A 268 -5.36 15.09 8.13
CA HIS A 268 -5.50 15.18 9.58
C HIS A 268 -4.62 14.13 10.28
N ALA A 269 -4.63 12.89 9.79
CA ALA A 269 -3.78 11.83 10.34
C ALA A 269 -2.30 12.21 10.33
N ILE A 270 -1.80 12.81 9.25
CA ILE A 270 -0.42 13.30 9.15
C ILE A 270 -0.17 14.41 10.15
N GLU A 271 -1.06 15.40 10.23
CA GLU A 271 -0.93 16.55 11.14
C GLU A 271 -0.84 16.14 12.61
N VAL A 272 -1.52 15.05 13.00
CA VAL A 272 -1.46 14.50 14.36
C VAL A 272 -0.34 13.46 14.57
N GLY A 273 0.44 13.11 13.54
CA GLY A 273 1.65 12.31 13.68
C GLY A 273 1.67 10.94 13.00
N SER A 274 0.75 10.67 12.07
CA SER A 274 0.80 9.49 11.21
C SER A 274 2.05 9.50 10.33
N THR A 275 2.77 8.39 10.30
CA THR A 275 3.97 8.19 9.48
C THR A 275 3.70 7.36 8.22
N ASN A 276 2.57 6.65 8.17
CA ASN A 276 2.13 5.87 7.01
C ASN A 276 0.64 6.17 6.77
N VAL A 277 0.31 6.69 5.59
CA VAL A 277 -1.08 6.92 5.16
C VAL A 277 -1.43 6.00 4.00
N ARG A 278 -2.62 5.40 4.05
CA ARG A 278 -3.03 4.32 3.14
C ARG A 278 -4.14 4.81 2.22
N ILE A 279 -3.78 5.25 1.02
CA ILE A 279 -4.69 5.98 0.12
C ILE A 279 -4.97 5.14 -1.12
N GLY A 280 -6.25 4.92 -1.43
CA GLY A 280 -6.68 4.07 -2.54
C GLY A 280 -7.53 4.83 -3.56
N SER A 281 -8.80 5.07 -3.21
CA SER A 281 -9.79 5.69 -4.09
C SER A 281 -9.36 7.03 -4.70
N THR A 282 -8.63 7.86 -3.95
CA THR A 282 -8.13 9.15 -4.44
C THR A 282 -7.06 9.01 -5.53
N ILE A 283 -6.33 7.89 -5.55
CA ILE A 283 -5.26 7.63 -6.54
C ILE A 283 -5.80 6.84 -7.74
N PHE A 284 -6.52 5.75 -7.47
CA PHE A 284 -6.90 4.78 -8.50
C PHE A 284 -8.35 4.90 -8.98
N GLY A 285 -9.11 5.89 -8.48
CA GLY A 285 -10.54 6.03 -8.73
C GLY A 285 -11.39 4.94 -8.07
N GLU A 286 -12.70 4.97 -8.33
CA GLU A 286 -13.65 4.00 -7.79
C GLU A 286 -13.39 2.57 -8.28
N ARG A 287 -13.92 1.58 -7.57
CA ARG A 287 -13.77 0.18 -7.94
C ARG A 287 -14.57 -0.10 -9.20
N ASP A 288 -13.94 -0.77 -10.16
CA ASP A 288 -14.65 -1.29 -11.31
C ASP A 288 -15.32 -2.61 -10.90
N TYR A 289 -16.65 -2.60 -10.77
CA TYR A 289 -17.45 -3.78 -10.42
C TYR A 289 -17.83 -4.61 -11.66
N SER A 290 -17.38 -4.23 -12.87
CA SER A 290 -17.86 -4.80 -14.13
C SER A 290 -17.46 -6.26 -14.39
N ASN A 291 -16.65 -6.91 -13.54
CA ASN A 291 -16.21 -8.29 -13.75
C ASN A 291 -16.90 -9.36 -12.88
N LYS A 292 -18.16 -9.16 -12.48
CA LYS A 292 -18.98 -10.16 -11.77
C LYS A 292 -20.21 -10.67 -12.55
N THR A 293 -20.25 -10.50 -13.87
CA THR A 293 -21.40 -10.95 -14.67
C THR A 293 -20.99 -11.70 -15.94
N THR A 294 -20.37 -12.88 -15.79
CA THR A 294 -20.46 -13.93 -16.82
C THR A 294 -20.49 -15.31 -16.16
N GLY A 295 -21.68 -15.73 -15.79
CA GLY A 295 -22.02 -17.09 -15.36
C GLY A 295 -23.46 -17.39 -15.74
N GLY A 296 -23.81 -17.17 -17.00
CA GLY A 296 -25.15 -17.43 -17.52
C GLY A 296 -25.42 -18.93 -17.59
N LYS A 297 -26.51 -19.37 -16.95
CA LYS A 297 -27.34 -20.47 -17.46
C LYS A 297 -28.61 -19.83 -18.00
N ALA A 298 -28.82 -19.96 -19.31
CA ALA A 298 -30.08 -19.62 -19.96
C ALA A 298 -31.20 -20.51 -19.41
N PRO A 299 -32.43 -20.01 -19.19
CA PRO A 299 -33.56 -20.87 -18.92
C PRO A 299 -34.01 -21.50 -20.24
N ALA A 300 -34.07 -22.83 -20.26
CA ALA A 300 -34.67 -23.60 -21.33
C ALA A 300 -36.17 -23.29 -21.42
N GLY A 301 -36.65 -23.04 -22.63
CA GLY A 301 -38.07 -22.91 -22.91
C GLY A 301 -38.79 -24.23 -22.66
N GLY A 302 -39.95 -24.14 -22.02
CA GLY A 302 -40.92 -25.21 -21.88
C GLY A 302 -42.31 -24.61 -21.95
N GLY A 303 -42.99 -24.83 -23.07
CA GLY A 303 -44.39 -24.45 -23.26
C GLY A 303 -45.31 -25.27 -22.35
N GLY A 304 -46.39 -24.64 -21.88
CA GLY A 304 -47.39 -25.29 -21.03
C GLY A 304 -48.55 -24.35 -20.74
N GLN A 305 -49.53 -24.42 -21.64
CA GLN A 305 -50.97 -24.12 -21.56
C GLN A 305 -51.52 -23.17 -20.48
N ALA A 306 -52.33 -22.24 -20.99
CA ALA A 306 -53.25 -21.39 -20.25
C ALA A 306 -54.39 -22.21 -19.61
N GLU A 307 -54.71 -21.90 -18.36
CA GLU A 307 -56.04 -22.09 -17.81
C GLU A 307 -56.39 -20.88 -16.92
N ALA A 308 -57.51 -20.25 -17.27
CA ALA A 308 -58.10 -19.15 -16.54
C ALA A 308 -58.94 -19.70 -15.37
N VAL A 309 -58.76 -19.14 -14.17
CA VAL A 309 -59.76 -19.27 -13.09
C VAL A 309 -59.96 -17.92 -12.43
N THR A 310 -61.25 -17.63 -12.30
CA THR A 310 -61.94 -16.41 -11.92
C THR A 310 -61.96 -16.16 -10.40
N VAL A 311 -61.86 -14.87 -10.06
CA VAL A 311 -62.42 -14.05 -8.94
C VAL A 311 -63.09 -14.72 -7.71
N GLN A 312 -62.97 -14.01 -6.58
CA GLN A 312 -63.74 -13.97 -5.30
C GLN A 312 -62.99 -14.66 -4.15
N GLY A 313 -62.79 -14.08 -2.96
CA GLY A 313 -63.40 -12.94 -2.27
C GLY A 313 -63.58 -13.35 -0.81
N HIS A 314 -62.87 -12.68 0.12
CA HIS A 314 -63.23 -12.38 1.52
C HIS A 314 -62.01 -11.80 2.25
#